data_AF-A0AAV2G3Q8-F1
#
_entry.id   AF-A0AAV2G3Q8-F1
#
_cell.length_a   1.000
_cell.length_b   1.000
_cell.length_c   1.000
_cell.angle_alpha   90.00
_cell.angle_beta   90.00
_cell.angle_gamma   90.00
#
_symmetry.space_group_name_H-M   'P 1'
#
loop_
_entity.id
_entity.type
_entity.pdbx_description
1 polymer ?
#
loop_
_entity_poly.entity_id
_entity_poly.type
_entity_poly.pdbx_seq_one_letter_code
_entity_poly.pdbx_strand_id
1 'polypeptide(L)'
;MTLMSQIHLNISFVEALAQMPKYAKYLKYLLAKKKKLRSMAIVTLNEECFAILHSQLPEKQKDSGSFTIHCFIGGICVGYS
;
A
#
# COMPACT_ATOMS: atom_id res chain seq x y z
N MET A 1 2.13 47.42 28.80
CA MET A 1 2.68 46.93 27.51
C MET A 1 3.39 45.62 27.77
N THR A 2 2.65 44.51 27.82
CA THR A 2 3.22 43.17 27.97
C THR A 2 3.42 42.55 26.59
N LEU A 3 4.68 42.64 26.20
CA LEU A 3 5.38 42.03 25.09
C LEU A 3 4.94 40.56 24.83
N MET A 4 4.15 40.34 23.78
CA MET A 4 4.19 39.20 22.83
C MET A 4 4.46 37.76 23.36
N SER A 5 4.05 37.37 24.56
CA SER A 5 4.55 36.11 25.14
C SER A 5 3.72 34.85 24.85
N GLN A 6 2.60 34.90 24.13
CA GLN A 6 1.83 33.68 23.82
C GLN A 6 1.22 33.66 22.42
N ILE A 7 2.04 33.89 21.40
CA ILE A 7 1.70 33.50 20.03
C ILE A 7 1.87 31.98 19.93
N HIS A 8 0.92 31.24 20.51
CA HIS A 8 0.82 29.80 20.31
C HIS A 8 0.11 29.59 18.97
N LEU A 9 0.87 29.70 17.87
CA LEU A 9 0.39 29.42 16.52
C LEU A 9 0.30 27.90 16.35
N ASN A 10 -0.66 27.29 17.03
CA ASN A 10 -1.15 25.96 16.67
C ASN A 10 -2.02 26.09 15.41
N ILE A 11 -1.41 26.57 14.32
CA ILE A 11 -2.06 26.62 13.02
C ILE A 11 -2.03 25.19 12.48
N SER A 12 -3.20 24.66 12.11
CA SER A 12 -3.24 23.34 11.51
C SER A 12 -2.44 23.33 10.20
N PHE A 13 -1.90 22.18 9.82
CA PHE A 13 -1.17 22.05 8.56
C PHE A 13 -2.02 22.50 7.36
N VAL A 14 -3.33 22.28 7.40
CA VAL A 14 -4.26 22.71 6.35
C VAL A 14 -4.35 24.23 6.26
N GLU A 15 -4.44 24.92 7.40
CA GLU A 15 -4.49 26.39 7.46
C GLU A 15 -3.15 27.01 7.04
N ALA A 16 -2.03 26.43 7.47
CA ALA A 16 -0.70 26.86 7.05
C ALA A 16 -0.53 26.72 5.52
N LEU A 17 -1.00 25.60 4.96
CA LEU A 17 -1.01 25.39 3.51
C LEU A 17 -1.93 26.36 2.76
N ALA A 18 -3.09 26.70 3.34
CA ALA A 18 -4.01 27.68 2.75
C ALA A 18 -3.36 29.06 2.63
N GLN A 19 -2.53 29.44 3.60
CA GLN A 19 -1.75 30.68 3.56
C GLN A 19 -0.51 30.61 2.63
N MET A 20 -0.18 29.42 2.11
CA MET A 20 0.98 29.20 1.22
C MET A 20 0.57 28.63 -0.14
N PRO A 21 0.02 29.47 -1.06
CA PRO A 21 -0.57 29.00 -2.33
C PRO A 21 0.41 28.21 -3.21
N LYS A 22 1.69 28.59 -3.22
CA LYS A 22 2.74 27.89 -4.00
C LYS A 22 2.93 26.46 -3.51
N TYR A 23 2.98 26.26 -2.19
CA TYR A 23 3.19 24.95 -1.60
C TYR A 23 1.94 24.08 -1.74
N ALA A 24 0.75 24.66 -1.56
CA ALA A 24 -0.51 23.97 -1.83
C ALA A 24 -0.62 23.48 -3.28
N LYS A 25 -0.21 24.29 -4.26
CA LYS A 25 -0.17 23.90 -5.68
C LYS A 25 0.82 22.75 -5.93
N TYR A 26 1.99 22.81 -5.31
CA TYR A 26 3.01 21.78 -5.44
C TYR A 26 2.56 20.44 -4.82
N LEU A 27 1.99 20.46 -3.62
CA LEU A 27 1.42 19.26 -2.99
C LEU A 27 0.30 18.64 -3.83
N LYS A 28 -0.62 19.47 -4.37
CA LYS A 28 -1.67 18.98 -5.30
C LYS A 28 -1.07 18.30 -6.52
N TYR A 29 -0.02 18.87 -7.11
CA TYR A 29 0.69 18.27 -8.24
C TYR A 29 1.33 16.92 -7.88
N LEU A 30 2.01 16.84 -6.73
CA LEU A 30 2.61 15.59 -6.25
C LEU A 30 1.57 14.50 -6.02
N LEU A 31 0.44 14.83 -5.39
CA LEU A 31 -0.66 13.90 -5.13
C LEU A 31 -1.30 13.41 -6.44
N ALA A 32 -1.51 14.30 -7.40
CA ALA A 32 -2.02 13.94 -8.73
C ALA A 32 -1.05 13.00 -9.47
N LYS A 33 0.26 13.29 -9.43
CA LYS A 33 1.28 12.43 -10.03
C LYS A 33 1.35 11.06 -9.36
N LYS A 34 1.29 10.99 -8.02
CA LYS A 34 1.25 9.72 -7.28
C LYS A 34 0.02 8.88 -7.65
N LYS A 35 -1.15 9.51 -7.82
CA LYS A 35 -2.38 8.83 -8.27
C LYS A 35 -2.21 8.26 -9.68
N LYS A 36 -1.65 9.05 -10.61
CA LYS A 36 -1.36 8.61 -11.99
C LYS A 36 -0.35 7.46 -12.04
N LEU A 37 0.73 7.55 -11.24
CA LEU A 37 1.71 6.48 -11.13
C LEU A 37 1.10 5.21 -10.57
N ARG A 38 0.26 5.31 -9.52
CA ARG A 38 -0.45 4.16 -8.95
C ARG A 38 -1.41 3.54 -9.94
N SER A 39 -2.18 4.33 -10.69
CA SER A 39 -3.08 3.80 -11.72
C SER A 39 -2.31 3.11 -12.85
N MET A 40 -1.20 3.70 -13.31
CA MET A 40 -0.35 3.05 -14.33
C MET A 40 0.25 1.75 -13.81
N ALA A 41 0.80 1.74 -12.59
CA ALA A 41 1.37 0.53 -12.00
C ALA A 41 0.32 -0.59 -11.81
N ILE A 42 -0.90 -0.25 -11.39
CA ILE A 42 -1.99 -1.23 -11.25
C ILE A 42 -2.38 -1.83 -12.61
N VAL A 43 -2.47 -1.01 -13.66
CA VAL A 43 -2.79 -1.48 -15.02
C VAL A 43 -1.69 -2.39 -15.56
N THR A 44 -0.42 -2.00 -15.43
CA THR A 44 0.73 -2.82 -15.88
C THR A 44 0.84 -4.14 -15.12
N LEU A 45 0.58 -4.16 -13.80
CA LEU A 45 0.55 -5.41 -13.04
C LEU A 45 -0.65 -6.30 -13.40
N ASN A 46 -1.83 -5.75 -13.69
CA ASN A 46 -3.01 -6.58 -13.88
C ASN A 46 -3.05 -7.36 -15.21
N GLU A 47 -2.38 -6.91 -16.27
CA GLU A 47 -2.40 -7.64 -17.55
C GLU A 47 -1.17 -8.52 -17.70
N GLU A 48 0.03 -7.95 -17.57
CA GLU A 48 1.28 -8.70 -17.77
C GLU A 48 1.58 -9.63 -16.59
N CYS A 49 1.43 -9.15 -15.35
CA CYS A 49 1.71 -9.97 -14.18
C CYS A 49 0.68 -11.08 -14.02
N PHE A 50 -0.58 -10.86 -14.39
CA PHE A 50 -1.62 -11.89 -14.33
C PHE A 50 -1.41 -12.96 -15.41
N ALA A 51 -0.99 -12.58 -16.63
CA ALA A 51 -0.60 -13.54 -17.66
C ALA A 51 0.64 -14.37 -17.26
N ILE A 52 1.62 -13.74 -16.61
CA ILE A 52 2.83 -14.43 -16.11
C ILE A 52 2.49 -15.31 -14.89
N LEU A 53 1.74 -14.81 -13.91
CA LEU A 53 1.28 -15.59 -12.76
C LEU A 53 0.42 -16.78 -13.20
N HIS A 54 -0.48 -16.58 -14.16
CA HIS A 54 -1.33 -17.64 -14.69
C HIS A 54 -0.55 -18.67 -15.53
N SER A 55 0.52 -18.27 -16.22
CA SER A 55 1.38 -19.20 -16.97
C SER A 55 2.42 -19.91 -16.12
N GLN A 56 2.81 -19.33 -14.97
CA GLN A 56 3.71 -19.96 -14.00
C GLN A 56 2.99 -20.82 -12.96
N LEU A 57 1.68 -20.65 -12.78
CA LEU A 57 0.87 -21.59 -12.02
C LEU A 57 0.66 -22.85 -12.88
N PRO A 58 1.15 -24.02 -12.46
CA PRO A 58 0.86 -25.25 -13.18
C PRO A 58 -0.66 -25.43 -13.23
N GLU A 59 -1.20 -25.67 -14.43
CA GLU A 59 -2.61 -25.98 -14.62
C GLU A 59 -2.98 -27.09 -13.64
N LYS A 60 -3.95 -26.82 -12.76
CA LYS A 60 -4.33 -27.71 -11.66
C LYS A 60 -4.81 -29.04 -12.25
N GLN A 61 -3.90 -29.99 -12.44
CA GLN A 61 -4.23 -31.39 -12.59
C GLN A 61 -4.98 -31.78 -11.31
N LYS A 62 -6.13 -32.43 -11.44
CA LYS A 62 -6.92 -32.91 -10.31
C LYS A 62 -6.06 -33.86 -9.47
N ASP A 63 -5.45 -33.35 -8.40
CA ASP A 63 -4.73 -34.17 -7.44
C ASP A 63 -5.72 -35.08 -6.71
N SER A 64 -5.58 -36.39 -6.91
CA SER A 64 -6.32 -37.42 -6.17
C SER A 64 -5.65 -37.79 -4.84
N GLY A 65 -4.54 -37.15 -4.47
CA GLY A 65 -3.79 -37.48 -3.27
C GLY A 65 -3.59 -36.27 -2.38
N SER A 66 -4.50 -36.05 -1.43
CA SER A 66 -4.25 -35.15 -0.30
C SER A 66 -2.99 -35.65 0.41
N PHE A 67 -1.91 -34.88 0.39
CA PHE A 67 -0.75 -35.18 1.20
C PHE A 67 -0.83 -34.37 2.49
N THR A 68 -0.81 -35.07 3.62
CA THR A 68 -0.80 -34.48 4.95
C THR A 68 0.60 -33.96 5.25
N ILE A 69 0.75 -32.64 5.44
CA ILE A 69 2.00 -32.05 5.90
C ILE A 69 1.99 -32.05 7.42
N HIS A 70 2.96 -32.74 8.04
CA HIS A 70 3.16 -32.68 9.49
C HIS A 70 4.02 -31.47 9.84
N CYS A 71 3.47 -30.56 10.65
CA CYS A 71 4.21 -29.41 11.15
C CYS A 71 4.36 -29.50 12.67
N PHE A 72 5.56 -29.17 13.18
CA PHE A 72 5.81 -29.11 14.62
C PHE A 72 5.88 -27.66 15.07
N ILE A 73 4.92 -27.23 15.91
CA ILE A 73 4.89 -25.90 16.50
C ILE A 73 5.08 -26.04 18.01
N GLY A 74 6.17 -25.51 18.53
CA GLY A 74 6.46 -25.53 19.97
C GLY A 74 6.64 -26.95 20.56
N GLY A 75 6.98 -27.94 19.72
CA GLY A 75 7.09 -29.36 20.13
C GLY A 75 5.82 -30.19 19.92
N ILE A 76 4.73 -29.58 19.44
CA ILE A 76 3.48 -30.29 19.14
C ILE A 76 3.42 -30.55 17.64
N CYS A 77 3.32 -31.83 17.24
CA CYS A 77 2.99 -32.18 15.85
C CYS A 77 1.51 -31.90 15.60
N VAL A 78 1.22 -31.02 14.65
CA VAL A 78 -0.14 -30.78 14.18
C VAL A 78 -0.18 -31.17 12.69
N GLY A 79 -0.90 -32.25 12.39
CA GLY A 79 -1.17 -32.68 11.03
C GLY A 79 -2.55 -32.18 10.58
N TYR A 80 -2.64 -31.65 9.36
CA TYR A 80 -3.91 -31.31 8.72
C TYR A 80 -4.05 -32.12 7.42
N SER A 81 -5.17 -32.85 7.33
CA SER A 81 -5.58 -33.69 6.20
C SER A 81 -5.91 -32.89 4.95
#